data_AF-A0A8T4MMF3-F1
#
_entry.id   AF-A0A8T4MMF3-F1
#
_cell.length_a   1.000
_cell.length_b   1.000
_cell.length_c   1.000
_cell.angle_alpha   90.00
_cell.angle_beta   90.00
_cell.angle_gamma   90.00
#
_symmetry.space_group_name_H-M   'P 1'
#
loop_
_entity.id
_entity.type
_entity.pdbx_description
1 polymer ?
#
loop_
_entity_poly.entity_id
_entity_poly.type
_entity_poly.pdbx_seq_one_letter_code
_entity_poly.pdbx_strand_id
1 'polypeptide(L)' 'MIDITPKPKKKKCFDCGKEFMTNPRARFQRKYCESCSKKRKKDWDNQWKVKFEDLEDE' A
#
# COMPACT_ATOMS: atom_id res chain seq x y z
N MET A 1 -16.93 -17.81 27.17
CA MET A 1 -16.55 -17.57 25.76
C MET A 1 -15.50 -16.47 25.77
N ILE A 2 -14.27 -16.74 25.32
CA ILE A 2 -13.21 -15.73 25.31
C ILE A 2 -13.37 -14.91 24.03
N ASP A 3 -13.58 -13.61 24.15
CA ASP A 3 -13.70 -12.69 23.03
C ASP A 3 -12.31 -12.48 22.39
N ILE A 4 -11.95 -13.27 21.37
CA ILE A 4 -10.66 -13.18 20.65
C ILE A 4 -10.76 -12.12 19.54
N THR A 5 -11.45 -11.00 19.78
CA THR A 5 -11.57 -9.96 18.76
C THR A 5 -10.24 -9.22 18.61
N PRO A 6 -9.57 -9.30 17.45
CA PRO A 6 -8.25 -8.71 17.32
C PRO A 6 -8.44 -7.18 17.20
N LYS A 7 -7.74 -6.42 18.05
CA LYS A 7 -7.85 -4.96 18.13
C LYS A 7 -7.02 -4.27 17.03
N PRO A 8 -7.50 -3.17 16.44
CA PRO A 8 -6.74 -2.42 15.45
C PRO A 8 -5.47 -1.85 16.08
N LYS A 9 -4.35 -1.96 15.35
CA LYS A 9 -3.04 -1.47 15.78
C LYS A 9 -2.62 -0.30 14.88
N LYS A 10 -1.88 0.65 15.43
CA LYS A 10 -1.23 1.69 14.64
C LYS A 10 0.08 1.15 14.09
N LYS A 11 0.36 1.39 12.81
CA LYS A 11 1.61 1.03 12.14
C LYS A 11 2.11 2.19 11.30
N LYS A 12 3.43 2.33 11.17
CA LYS A 12 4.05 3.34 10.28
C LYS A 12 4.06 2.86 8.83
N CYS A 13 3.69 3.75 7.92
CA CYS A 13 3.83 3.55 6.49
C CYS A 13 5.31 3.47 6.11
N PHE A 14 5.67 2.49 5.29
CA PHE A 14 7.07 2.30 4.87
C PHE A 14 7.57 3.36 3.87
N ASP A 15 6.68 4.01 3.09
CA ASP A 15 7.08 5.09 2.16
C ASP A 15 7.16 6.45 2.85
N CYS A 16 6.06 6.87 3.50
CA CYS A 16 5.93 8.24 4.00
C CYS A 16 6.15 8.38 5.51
N GLY A 17 6.41 7.28 6.22
CA GLY A 17 6.61 7.27 7.68
C GLY A 17 5.36 7.55 8.52
N LYS A 18 4.25 7.99 7.92
CA LYS A 18 3.01 8.34 8.63
C LYS A 18 2.38 7.13 9.32
N GLU A 19 1.86 7.35 10.53
CA GLU A 19 1.12 6.33 11.26
C GLU A 19 -0.30 6.18 10.69
N PHE A 20 -0.73 4.94 10.50
CA PHE A 20 -2.08 4.61 10.04
C PHE A 20 -2.64 3.41 10.82
N MET A 21 -3.97 3.32 10.90
CA MET A 21 -4.63 2.18 11.53
C MET A 21 -4.61 0.97 10.60
N THR A 22 -4.15 -0.17 11.10
CA THR A 22 -4.25 -1.44 10.39
C THR A 22 -5.52 -2.18 10.79
N ASN A 23 -6.17 -2.79 9.80
CA ASN A 23 -7.28 -3.69 10.06
C ASN A 23 -6.71 -5.04 10.52
N PRO A 24 -6.97 -5.45 11.78
CA PRO A 24 -6.42 -6.68 12.34
C PRO A 24 -7.10 -7.93 11.77
N ARG A 25 -8.29 -7.79 11.16
CA ARG A 25 -9.01 -8.86 10.46
C ARG A 25 -8.64 -8.96 8.97
N ALA A 26 -7.76 -8.09 8.46
CA ALA A 26 -7.31 -8.19 7.08
C ALA A 26 -6.50 -9.47 6.88
N ARG A 27 -6.86 -10.25 5.85
CA ARG A 27 -6.12 -11.45 5.43
C ARG A 27 -4.63 -11.14 5.19
N PHE A 28 -4.35 -9.96 4.64
CA PHE A 28 -2.98 -9.47 4.41
C PHE A 28 -2.78 -8.12 5.10
N GLN A 29 -1.78 -8.04 5.95
CA GLN A 29 -1.44 -6.80 6.67
C GLN A 29 -0.80 -5.79 5.72
N ARG A 30 -1.36 -4.57 5.68
CA ARG A 30 -0.84 -3.50 4.82
C ARG A 30 0.50 -2.99 5.33
N LYS A 31 1.44 -2.77 4.43
CA LYS A 31 2.76 -2.16 4.71
C LYS A 31 2.76 -0.64 4.52
N TYR A 32 1.83 -0.14 3.71
CA TYR A 32 1.73 1.26 3.33
C TYR A 32 0.40 1.84 3.77
N CYS A 33 0.36 3.14 4.05
CA CYS A 33 -0.88 3.87 4.24
C CYS A 33 -1.70 3.86 2.95
N GLU A 34 -2.97 4.24 3.07
CA GLU A 34 -3.91 4.14 1.95
C GLU A 34 -3.49 4.99 0.74
N SER A 35 -2.95 6.18 0.96
CA SER A 35 -2.47 7.06 -0.11
C SER A 35 -1.28 6.47 -0.86
N CYS A 36 -0.24 6.03 -0.16
CA CYS A 36 0.94 5.39 -0.77
C CYS A 36 0.58 4.08 -1.47
N SER A 37 -0.34 3.29 -0.88
CA SER A 37 -0.85 2.07 -1.51
C SER A 37 -1.61 2.36 -2.81
N LYS A 38 -2.42 3.41 -2.86
CA LYS A 38 -3.14 3.83 -4.09
C LYS A 38 -2.17 4.32 -5.16
N LYS A 39 -1.16 5.10 -4.78
CA LYS A 39 -0.12 5.57 -5.70
C LYS A 39 0.62 4.40 -6.34
N ARG A 40 1.17 3.48 -5.55
CA ARG A 40 1.85 2.28 -6.07
C ARG A 40 0.97 1.43 -6.97
N LYS A 41 -0.32 1.27 -6.64
CA LYS A 41 -1.24 0.52 -7.50
C LYS A 41 -1.40 1.22 -8.85
N LYS A 42 -1.57 2.54 -8.85
CA LYS A 42 -1.66 3.34 -10.08
C LYS A 42 -0.37 3.24 -10.92
N ASP A 43 0.79 3.31 -10.28
CA ASP A 43 2.08 3.16 -10.96
C ASP A 43 2.22 1.76 -11.58
N TRP A 44 1.84 0.70 -10.85
CA TRP A 44 1.81 -0.67 -11.35
C TRP A 44 0.83 -0.86 -12.52
N ASP A 45 -0.38 -0.32 -12.41
CA ASP A 45 -1.39 -0.40 -13.48
C ASP A 45 -0.97 0.39 -14.73
N ASN A 46 -0.16 1.45 -14.56
CA ASN A 46 0.38 2.25 -15.66
C ASN A 46 1.72 1.72 -16.20
N GLN A 47 2.35 0.73 -15.56
CA GLN A 47 3.64 0.19 -15.98
C GLN A 47 3.61 -0.35 -17.42
N TRP A 48 2.46 -0.85 -17.87
CA TRP A 48 2.24 -1.38 -19.21
C TRP A 48 1.89 -0.30 -20.26
N LYS A 49 1.68 0.94 -19.83
CA LYS A 49 1.42 2.08 -20.74
C LYS A 49 2.70 2.78 -21.18
N VAL A 50 3.84 2.47 -20.56
CA VAL A 50 5.15 2.92 -21.02
C VAL A 50 5.42 2.18 -22.32
N LYS A 51 5.25 2.86 -23.45
CA LYS A 51 5.60 2.34 -24.77
C LYS A 51 7.10 2.55 -25.01
N PHE A 52 7.66 1.73 -25.89
CA PHE A 52 9.07 1.84 -26.32
C PHE A 52 9.40 3.24 -26.89
N GLU A 53 8.38 3.96 -27.36
CA GLU A 53 8.46 5.33 -27.88
C GLU A 53 8.74 6.40 -26.80
N ASP A 54 8.53 6.09 -25.51
CA ASP A 54 8.83 6.98 -24.35
C ASP A 54 10.26 6.77 -23.82
N LEU A 55 11.02 5.81 -24.38
CA LEU A 55 12.47 5.71 -24.16
C LEU A 55 13.15 6.67 -25.15
N GLU A 56 13.43 7.90 -24.72
CA GLU A 56 14.41 8.75 -25.39
C GLU A 56 15.80 8.11 -25.21
N ASP A 57 16.21 7.34 -26.21
CA ASP A 57 17.57 6.83 -26.40
C ASP A 57 18.43 8.02 -26.90
N GLU A 58 19.09 8.72 -25.97
CA GLU A 58 20.13 9.72 -26.30
C GLU A 58 21.43 9.03 -26.75
#